data_AF-A0A8S3V396-F1
#
_entry.id   AF-A0A8S3V396-F1
#
_cell.length_a   1.000
_cell.length_b   1.000
_cell.length_c   1.000
_cell.angle_alpha   90.00
_cell.angle_beta   90.00
_cell.angle_gamma   90.00
#
_symmetry.space_group_name_H-M   'P 1'
#
loop_
_entity.id
_entity.type
_entity.pdbx_description
1 polymer ?
#
loop_
_entity_poly.entity_id
_entity_poly.type
_entity_poly.pdbx_seq_one_letter_code
_entity_poly.pdbx_strand_id
1 'polypeptide(L)'
;MSESVTFSLPTGINNLPSPVQTQLFDEVLDNDVQKELEEDLVINWSKELTERLGSRLYALWNRTAGDCLLDSVLQATWGIFDTDNTLRNALSESLSDAAMMFYPRWKEYESYQAEMLQFSLDEAQWQNDWALLLSIASQPGAALEQTHIFCLSHILRRPIIVYGIKYVKSFRGETLGFARFQGIYLPLLWEKSFCWKSPIALAYTRGHFSSLVTMEMVKDDLIGAGANVDNNDDESVAYLPVVDYEGKLLPVPFLKQSEIGREESILHEWLDICVTKAGHTVALQILGQCPLVVKQMVEEWLDHYRHISHQIIPQPGSLSSQTFSSDGESDQE
;
A
#
# COMPACT_ATOMS: atom_id res chain seq x y z
N MET A 1 -15.25 -7.63 3.50
CA MET A 1 -15.44 -6.41 4.32
C MET A 1 -16.66 -5.63 3.83
N SER A 2 -17.37 -4.93 4.73
CA SER A 2 -18.56 -4.12 4.40
C SER A 2 -18.23 -2.71 3.94
N GLU A 3 -17.10 -2.16 4.41
CA GLU A 3 -16.64 -0.80 4.13
C GLU A 3 -15.39 -0.82 3.25
N SER A 4 -15.23 0.23 2.42
CA SER A 4 -14.02 0.47 1.62
C SER A 4 -13.20 1.55 2.32
N VAL A 5 -12.15 1.13 3.04
CA VAL A 5 -11.23 2.04 3.73
C VAL A 5 -9.88 1.99 3.04
N THR A 6 -9.29 3.16 2.81
CA THR A 6 -7.93 3.33 2.30
C THR A 6 -7.18 4.28 3.22
N PHE A 7 -6.00 3.89 3.65
CA PHE A 7 -5.15 4.71 4.48
C PHE A 7 -4.27 5.62 3.62
N SER A 8 -4.07 6.85 4.08
CA SER A 8 -3.15 7.83 3.52
C SER A 8 -2.42 8.56 4.65
N LEU A 9 -1.18 8.97 4.38
CA LEU A 9 -0.42 9.78 5.33
C LEU A 9 -1.10 11.15 5.51
N PRO A 10 -1.32 11.63 6.75
CA PRO A 10 -2.07 12.84 6.99
C PRO A 10 -1.31 14.10 6.56
N THR A 11 -2.05 15.10 6.05
CA THR A 11 -1.48 16.42 5.71
C THR A 11 -0.78 17.12 6.88
N GLY A 12 -1.17 16.78 8.12
CA GLY A 12 -0.58 17.34 9.35
C GLY A 12 0.92 17.13 9.49
N ILE A 13 1.51 16.16 8.78
CA ILE A 13 2.97 15.96 8.73
C ILE A 13 3.67 17.20 8.17
N ASN A 14 3.09 17.85 7.16
CA ASN A 14 3.66 19.03 6.51
C ASN A 14 3.76 20.25 7.44
N ASN A 15 3.00 20.24 8.55
CA ASN A 15 2.99 21.30 9.55
C ASN A 15 4.07 21.13 10.64
N LEU A 16 4.74 19.97 10.69
CA LEU A 16 5.82 19.69 11.65
C LEU A 16 7.11 20.39 11.20
N PRO A 17 8.03 20.76 12.12
CA PRO A 17 9.35 21.25 11.72
C PRO A 17 10.15 20.20 10.95
N SER A 18 11.00 20.64 10.01
CA SER A 18 11.80 19.74 9.16
C SER A 18 12.56 18.63 9.92
N PRO A 19 13.23 18.89 11.06
CA PRO A 19 13.90 17.82 11.81
C PRO A 19 12.94 16.73 12.32
N VAL A 20 11.72 17.14 12.71
CA VAL A 20 10.68 16.23 13.21
C VAL A 20 10.04 15.45 12.06
N GLN A 21 9.85 16.08 10.89
CA GLN A 21 9.41 15.37 9.68
C GLN A 21 10.41 14.27 9.28
N THR A 22 11.71 14.58 9.30
CA THR A 22 12.75 13.58 9.01
C THR A 22 12.68 12.42 9.99
N GLN A 23 12.62 12.71 11.29
CA GLN A 23 12.49 11.66 12.31
C GLN A 23 11.22 10.81 12.11
N LEU A 24 10.07 11.45 11.84
CA LEU A 24 8.81 10.76 11.60
C LEU A 24 8.93 9.81 10.40
N PHE A 25 9.48 10.29 9.28
CA PHE A 25 9.65 9.45 8.09
C PHE A 25 10.63 8.30 8.32
N ASP A 26 11.70 8.52 9.08
CA ASP A 26 12.65 7.46 9.46
C ASP A 26 12.03 6.37 10.34
N GLU A 27 11.01 6.72 11.14
CA GLU A 27 10.32 5.78 12.04
C GLU A 27 9.15 5.04 11.36
N VAL A 28 8.47 5.66 10.40
CA VAL A 28 7.25 5.09 9.78
C VAL A 28 7.49 4.46 8.40
N LEU A 29 8.53 4.88 7.67
CA LEU A 29 8.81 4.38 6.32
C LEU A 29 9.89 3.30 6.33
N ASP A 30 9.76 2.35 5.40
CA ASP A 30 10.85 1.46 5.06
C ASP A 30 11.74 2.13 4.01
N ASN A 31 12.78 2.83 4.48
CA ASN A 31 13.71 3.57 3.63
C ASN A 31 14.49 2.66 2.66
N ASP A 32 14.78 1.41 3.04
CA ASP A 32 15.51 0.47 2.18
C ASP A 32 14.63 0.00 1.03
N VAL A 33 13.37 -0.36 1.33
CA VAL A 33 12.37 -0.73 0.33
C VAL A 33 12.03 0.45 -0.58
N GLN A 34 11.80 1.64 0.00
CA GLN A 34 11.53 2.86 -0.76
C GLN A 34 12.65 3.13 -1.77
N LYS A 35 13.90 3.10 -1.32
CA LYS A 35 15.07 3.36 -2.16
C LYS A 35 15.20 2.33 -3.29
N GLU A 36 15.12 1.04 -2.99
CA GLU A 36 15.25 -0.02 -3.99
C GLU A 36 14.18 0.09 -5.09
N LEU A 37 12.92 0.35 -4.71
CA LEU A 37 11.83 0.47 -5.68
C LEU A 37 11.92 1.73 -6.55
N GLU A 38 12.44 2.84 -6.01
CA GLU A 38 12.65 4.07 -6.78
C GLU A 38 13.86 3.97 -7.71
N GLU A 39 14.97 3.39 -7.25
CA GLU A 39 16.18 3.19 -8.05
C GLU A 39 15.95 2.22 -9.21
N ASP A 40 15.20 1.13 -8.99
CA ASP A 40 14.84 0.16 -10.03
C ASP A 40 13.60 0.61 -10.87
N LEU A 41 13.14 1.86 -10.74
CA LEU A 41 12.00 2.46 -11.47
C LEU A 41 10.69 1.66 -11.37
N VAL A 42 10.47 1.01 -10.23
CA VAL A 42 9.27 0.22 -9.93
C VAL A 42 8.12 1.13 -9.48
N ILE A 43 8.43 2.13 -8.65
CA ILE A 43 7.48 3.16 -8.19
C ILE A 43 8.04 4.56 -8.44
N ASN A 44 7.17 5.58 -8.37
CA ASN A 44 7.53 6.99 -8.37
C ASN A 44 8.42 7.47 -9.54
N TRP A 45 8.48 6.71 -10.64
CA TRP A 45 9.30 7.01 -11.82
C TRP A 45 8.76 8.16 -12.68
N SER A 46 7.48 8.52 -12.53
CA SER A 46 6.85 9.64 -13.25
C SER A 46 6.68 10.88 -12.38
N LYS A 47 7.38 11.97 -12.74
CA LYS A 47 7.21 13.29 -12.11
C LYS A 47 5.80 13.83 -12.22
N GLU A 48 5.09 13.47 -13.28
CA GLU A 48 3.69 13.86 -13.45
C GLU A 48 2.82 13.28 -12.35
N LEU A 49 3.00 11.98 -12.06
CA LEU A 49 2.22 11.29 -11.03
C LEU A 49 2.63 11.75 -9.64
N THR A 50 3.93 11.85 -9.37
CA THR A 50 4.44 12.14 -8.02
C THR A 50 4.28 13.60 -7.62
N GLU A 51 4.82 14.53 -8.42
CA GLU A 51 4.90 15.95 -8.06
C GLU A 51 3.64 16.72 -8.48
N ARG A 52 3.15 16.49 -9.71
CA ARG A 52 2.05 17.30 -10.27
C ARG A 52 0.66 16.80 -9.85
N LEU A 53 0.50 15.49 -9.74
CA LEU A 53 -0.75 14.83 -9.32
C LEU A 53 -0.67 14.32 -7.87
N GLY A 54 0.34 14.73 -7.10
CA GLY A 54 0.51 14.43 -5.67
C GLY A 54 0.38 12.95 -5.29
N SER A 55 0.60 12.04 -6.23
CA SER A 55 0.39 10.59 -6.07
C SER A 55 1.71 9.86 -5.79
N ARG A 56 2.62 10.53 -5.06
CA ARG A 56 3.85 9.90 -4.58
C ARG A 56 3.48 8.78 -3.61
N LEU A 57 4.04 7.59 -3.86
CA LEU A 57 3.87 6.42 -3.03
C LEU A 57 4.98 6.34 -1.97
N TYR A 58 4.58 6.03 -0.75
CA TYR A 58 5.43 5.86 0.42
C TYR A 58 5.29 4.43 0.93
N ALA A 59 6.42 3.71 1.02
CA ALA A 59 6.51 2.37 1.55
C ALA A 59 6.50 2.41 3.08
N LEU A 60 5.40 1.97 3.70
CA LEU A 60 5.30 1.89 5.15
C LEU A 60 6.11 0.71 5.68
N TRP A 61 6.84 0.94 6.78
CA TRP A 61 7.53 -0.11 7.49
C TRP A 61 6.55 -1.08 8.15
N ASN A 62 6.88 -2.38 8.15
CA ASN A 62 6.21 -3.38 8.96
C ASN A 62 7.20 -4.46 9.45
N ARG A 63 6.70 -5.39 10.28
CA ARG A 63 7.54 -6.44 10.87
C ARG A 63 8.03 -7.43 9.81
N THR A 64 9.28 -7.86 9.96
CA THR A 64 9.95 -8.84 9.08
C THR A 64 9.84 -10.29 9.58
N ALA A 65 9.06 -10.55 10.63
CA ALA A 65 8.94 -11.85 11.30
C ALA A 65 7.86 -12.77 10.69
N GLY A 66 7.59 -12.64 9.38
CA GLY A 66 6.44 -13.26 8.72
C GLY A 66 5.21 -12.34 8.71
N ASP A 67 4.17 -12.75 7.98
CA ASP A 67 2.86 -12.07 7.90
C ASP A 67 2.84 -10.65 7.30
N CYS A 68 3.97 -10.19 6.76
CA CYS A 68 4.12 -8.90 6.10
C CYS A 68 3.05 -8.61 5.02
N LEU A 69 2.54 -9.63 4.30
CA LEU A 69 1.44 -9.44 3.35
C LEU A 69 0.16 -8.96 4.04
N LEU A 70 -0.22 -9.60 5.14
CA LEU A 70 -1.44 -9.30 5.87
C LEU A 70 -1.33 -7.94 6.58
N ASP A 71 -0.17 -7.69 7.20
CA ASP A 71 0.16 -6.40 7.79
C ASP A 71 0.11 -5.28 6.73
N SER A 72 0.71 -5.48 5.56
CA SER A 72 0.69 -4.47 4.50
C SER A 72 -0.72 -4.18 3.99
N VAL A 73 -1.57 -5.20 3.89
CA VAL A 73 -2.97 -5.03 3.50
C VAL A 73 -3.75 -4.24 4.56
N LEU A 74 -3.59 -4.56 5.84
CA LEU A 74 -4.25 -3.81 6.92
C LEU A 74 -3.68 -2.41 7.08
N GLN A 75 -2.40 -2.19 6.82
CA GLN A 75 -1.81 -0.86 6.77
C GLN A 75 -2.36 -0.03 5.60
N ALA A 76 -2.46 -0.61 4.40
CA ALA A 76 -3.01 0.07 3.21
C ALA A 76 -4.49 0.44 3.34
N THR A 77 -5.20 -0.21 4.27
CA THR A 77 -6.63 -0.02 4.49
C THR A 77 -6.89 0.75 5.78
N TRP A 78 -6.61 0.15 6.93
CA TRP A 78 -6.95 0.66 8.26
C TRP A 78 -5.77 1.30 9.01
N GLY A 79 -4.55 1.27 8.45
CA GLY A 79 -3.35 1.83 9.09
C GLY A 79 -2.82 1.01 10.27
N ILE A 80 -3.16 -0.28 10.35
CA ILE A 80 -2.80 -1.18 11.47
C ILE A 80 -2.15 -2.48 10.99
N PHE A 81 -1.59 -3.26 11.93
CA PHE A 81 -1.09 -4.61 11.69
C PHE A 81 -2.15 -5.68 11.96
N ASP A 82 -1.94 -6.90 11.43
CA ASP A 82 -2.77 -8.07 11.76
C ASP A 82 -2.25 -8.72 13.05
N THR A 83 -2.38 -8.01 14.18
CA THR A 83 -1.85 -8.45 15.47
C THR A 83 -2.54 -9.71 15.98
N ASP A 84 -3.85 -9.80 15.76
CA ASP A 84 -4.70 -10.88 16.28
C ASP A 84 -4.96 -11.99 15.25
N ASN A 85 -4.25 -11.98 14.11
CA ASN A 85 -4.43 -12.92 12.99
C ASN A 85 -5.87 -12.95 12.45
N THR A 86 -6.61 -11.85 12.56
CA THR A 86 -8.02 -11.80 12.12
C THR A 86 -8.09 -11.88 10.61
N LEU A 87 -7.24 -11.12 9.90
CA LEU A 87 -7.19 -11.19 8.44
C LEU A 87 -6.61 -12.53 7.99
N ARG A 88 -5.62 -13.07 8.71
CA ARG A 88 -5.08 -14.41 8.44
C ARG A 88 -6.16 -15.49 8.50
N ASN A 89 -6.93 -15.53 9.58
CA ASN A 89 -7.96 -16.54 9.77
C ASN A 89 -9.01 -16.42 8.68
N ALA A 90 -9.45 -15.19 8.37
CA ALA A 90 -10.37 -14.94 7.26
C ALA A 90 -9.81 -15.41 5.91
N LEU A 91 -8.50 -15.23 5.65
CA LEU A 91 -7.81 -15.73 4.47
C LEU A 91 -7.84 -17.26 4.39
N SER A 92 -7.43 -17.93 5.46
CA SER A 92 -7.37 -19.39 5.54
C SER A 92 -8.77 -20.02 5.37
N GLU A 93 -9.76 -19.50 6.08
CA GLU A 93 -11.15 -19.96 6.02
C GLU A 93 -11.73 -19.73 4.61
N SER A 94 -11.58 -18.52 4.06
CA SER A 94 -12.10 -18.20 2.71
C SER A 94 -11.50 -19.09 1.63
N LEU A 95 -10.19 -19.35 1.69
CA LEU A 95 -9.52 -20.17 0.69
C LEU A 95 -9.94 -21.65 0.79
N SER A 96 -10.17 -22.15 2.01
CA SER A 96 -10.63 -23.51 2.27
C SER A 96 -12.09 -23.70 1.88
N ASP A 97 -12.98 -22.84 2.35
CA ASP A 97 -14.43 -22.94 2.13
C ASP A 97 -14.82 -22.73 0.67
N ALA A 98 -14.10 -21.84 -0.02
CA ALA A 98 -14.31 -21.55 -1.45
C ALA A 98 -13.31 -22.28 -2.36
N ALA A 99 -12.67 -23.37 -1.87
CA ALA A 99 -11.67 -24.10 -2.65
C ALA A 99 -12.18 -24.55 -4.03
N MET A 100 -13.46 -24.92 -4.15
CA MET A 100 -14.09 -25.28 -5.43
C MET A 100 -14.09 -24.16 -6.48
N MET A 101 -14.00 -22.90 -6.06
CA MET A 101 -13.95 -21.73 -6.94
C MET A 101 -12.51 -21.29 -7.21
N PHE A 102 -11.65 -21.33 -6.18
CA PHE A 102 -10.25 -20.91 -6.30
C PHE A 102 -9.38 -21.94 -7.01
N TYR A 103 -9.53 -23.23 -6.70
CA TYR A 103 -8.67 -24.30 -7.26
C TYR A 103 -8.67 -24.33 -8.80
N PRO A 104 -9.82 -24.27 -9.51
CA PRO A 104 -9.79 -24.27 -10.97
C PRO A 104 -9.07 -23.06 -11.56
N ARG A 105 -9.25 -21.87 -10.97
CA ARG A 105 -8.56 -20.62 -11.39
C ARG A 105 -7.06 -20.71 -11.15
N TRP A 106 -6.66 -21.20 -9.97
CA TRP A 106 -5.26 -21.41 -9.61
C TRP A 106 -4.59 -22.43 -10.54
N LYS A 107 -5.23 -23.60 -10.74
CA LYS A 107 -4.69 -24.67 -11.57
C LYS A 107 -4.51 -24.23 -13.02
N GLU A 108 -5.50 -23.53 -13.59
CA GLU A 108 -5.40 -23.02 -14.97
C GLU A 108 -4.24 -22.04 -15.11
N TYR A 109 -4.09 -21.11 -14.15
CA TYR A 109 -2.99 -20.16 -14.12
C TYR A 109 -1.62 -20.85 -14.00
N GLU A 110 -1.44 -21.75 -13.03
CA GLU A 110 -0.18 -22.47 -12.84
C GLU A 110 0.13 -23.42 -14.01
N SER A 111 -0.88 -24.04 -14.62
CA SER A 111 -0.71 -24.88 -15.81
C SER A 111 -0.16 -24.05 -16.97
N TYR A 112 -0.74 -22.87 -17.22
CA TYR A 112 -0.23 -21.94 -18.24
C TYR A 112 1.22 -21.52 -17.95
N GLN A 113 1.56 -21.21 -16.70
CA GLN A 113 2.93 -20.88 -16.30
C GLN A 113 3.91 -22.05 -16.49
N ALA A 114 3.49 -23.28 -16.18
CA ALA A 114 4.29 -24.49 -16.39
C ALA A 114 4.51 -24.77 -17.89
N GLU A 115 3.48 -24.62 -18.72
CA GLU A 115 3.55 -24.81 -20.16
C GLU A 115 4.52 -23.83 -20.84
N MET A 116 4.57 -22.57 -20.38
CA MET A 116 5.58 -21.60 -20.84
C MET A 116 7.02 -22.07 -20.59
N LEU A 117 7.22 -22.92 -19.59
CA LEU A 117 8.51 -23.55 -19.26
C LEU A 117 8.66 -24.96 -19.86
N GLN A 118 7.75 -25.37 -20.75
CA GLN A 118 7.71 -26.71 -21.36
C GLN A 118 7.61 -27.83 -20.31
N PHE A 119 6.85 -27.57 -19.25
CA PHE A 119 6.63 -28.47 -18.13
C PHE A 119 5.12 -28.70 -17.89
N SER A 120 4.76 -29.82 -17.28
CA SER A 120 3.38 -30.17 -16.92
C SER A 120 3.38 -31.04 -15.67
N LEU A 121 2.39 -30.85 -14.79
CA LEU A 121 2.21 -31.68 -13.59
C LEU A 121 1.05 -32.66 -13.77
N ASP A 122 1.15 -33.80 -13.08
CA ASP A 122 0.05 -34.76 -12.96
C ASP A 122 -1.00 -34.32 -11.92
N GLU A 123 -2.16 -34.98 -11.91
CA GLU A 123 -3.25 -34.63 -11.01
C GLU A 123 -2.87 -34.74 -9.52
N ALA A 124 -2.06 -35.73 -9.15
CA ALA A 124 -1.68 -35.92 -7.75
C ALA A 124 -0.76 -34.78 -7.27
N GLN A 125 0.16 -34.33 -8.12
CA GLN A 125 1.00 -33.16 -7.86
C GLN A 125 0.15 -31.90 -7.67
N TRP A 126 -0.83 -31.65 -8.55
CA TRP A 126 -1.73 -30.51 -8.40
C TRP A 126 -2.50 -30.53 -7.07
N GLN A 127 -2.98 -31.69 -6.64
CA GLN A 127 -3.68 -31.81 -5.37
C GLN A 127 -2.73 -31.59 -4.18
N ASN A 128 -1.48 -32.06 -4.26
CA ASN A 128 -0.48 -31.85 -3.22
C ASN A 128 -0.08 -30.37 -3.09
N ASP A 129 0.18 -29.69 -4.21
CA ASP A 129 0.54 -28.27 -4.23
C ASP A 129 -0.61 -27.41 -3.70
N TRP A 130 -1.85 -27.74 -4.07
CA TRP A 130 -3.04 -27.08 -3.53
C TRP A 130 -3.19 -27.31 -2.02
N ALA A 131 -2.98 -28.54 -1.54
CA ALA A 131 -3.03 -28.84 -0.11
C ALA A 131 -1.95 -28.08 0.68
N LEU A 132 -0.76 -27.91 0.10
CA LEU A 132 0.31 -27.10 0.68
C LEU A 132 -0.09 -25.62 0.77
N LEU A 133 -0.67 -25.05 -0.30
CA LEU A 133 -1.20 -23.68 -0.32
C LEU A 133 -2.23 -23.45 0.80
N LEU A 134 -3.18 -24.37 0.96
CA LEU A 134 -4.15 -24.30 2.07
C LEU A 134 -3.48 -24.36 3.44
N SER A 135 -2.49 -25.24 3.59
CA SER A 135 -1.74 -25.39 4.84
C SER A 135 -1.00 -24.10 5.22
N ILE A 136 -0.30 -23.45 4.29
CA ILE A 136 0.49 -22.24 4.61
C ILE A 136 -0.42 -21.04 4.97
N ALA A 137 -1.61 -20.93 4.40
CA ALA A 137 -2.58 -19.91 4.79
C ALA A 137 -2.92 -20.00 6.29
N SER A 138 -3.03 -21.22 6.82
CA SER A 138 -3.39 -21.48 8.22
C SER A 138 -2.25 -21.35 9.24
N GLN A 139 -0.98 -21.23 8.82
CA GLN A 139 0.20 -21.33 9.69
C GLN A 139 0.85 -19.97 10.04
N PRO A 140 0.63 -19.38 11.24
CA PRO A 140 1.27 -18.14 11.71
C PRO A 140 2.73 -17.96 11.26
N GLY A 141 3.06 -16.81 10.64
CA GLY A 141 4.39 -16.49 10.11
C GLY A 141 4.80 -17.16 8.79
N ALA A 142 4.03 -18.10 8.24
CA ALA A 142 4.37 -18.73 6.95
C ALA A 142 4.30 -17.72 5.80
N ALA A 143 5.26 -17.82 4.87
CA ALA A 143 5.31 -16.97 3.68
C ALA A 143 4.14 -17.28 2.74
N LEU A 144 3.41 -16.24 2.33
CA LEU A 144 2.23 -16.34 1.49
C LEU A 144 2.58 -16.10 0.02
N GLU A 145 1.89 -16.82 -0.86
CA GLU A 145 2.04 -16.76 -2.32
C GLU A 145 0.96 -15.91 -3.03
N GLN A 146 1.10 -15.74 -4.35
CA GLN A 146 0.19 -14.95 -5.20
C GLN A 146 -1.29 -15.32 -5.05
N THR A 147 -1.60 -16.61 -4.86
CA THR A 147 -2.97 -17.11 -4.64
C THR A 147 -3.60 -16.49 -3.40
N HIS A 148 -2.80 -16.18 -2.37
CA HIS A 148 -3.29 -15.52 -1.16
C HIS A 148 -3.62 -14.06 -1.43
N ILE A 149 -2.85 -13.36 -2.26
CA ILE A 149 -3.15 -11.98 -2.69
C ILE A 149 -4.46 -11.97 -3.50
N PHE A 150 -4.63 -12.96 -4.39
CA PHE A 150 -5.88 -13.15 -5.12
C PHE A 150 -7.06 -13.37 -4.17
N CYS A 151 -6.93 -14.26 -3.18
CA CYS A 151 -7.98 -14.46 -2.15
C CYS A 151 -8.25 -13.18 -1.33
N LEU A 152 -7.21 -12.46 -0.92
CA LEU A 152 -7.34 -11.18 -0.20
C LEU A 152 -8.12 -10.14 -1.01
N SER A 153 -7.92 -10.06 -2.33
CA SER A 153 -8.72 -9.16 -3.18
C SER A 153 -10.23 -9.46 -3.08
N HIS A 154 -10.62 -10.74 -2.91
CA HIS A 154 -12.01 -11.16 -2.73
C HIS A 154 -12.53 -10.84 -1.33
N ILE A 155 -11.71 -11.00 -0.29
CA ILE A 155 -12.06 -10.68 1.10
C ILE A 155 -12.32 -9.17 1.24
N LEU A 156 -11.47 -8.36 0.61
CA LEU A 156 -11.59 -6.90 0.58
C LEU A 156 -12.64 -6.42 -0.42
N ARG A 157 -13.06 -7.27 -1.37
CA ARG A 157 -13.96 -6.93 -2.49
C ARG A 157 -13.41 -5.76 -3.31
N ARG A 158 -12.10 -5.67 -3.49
CA ARG A 158 -11.45 -4.61 -4.28
C ARG A 158 -10.12 -5.09 -4.87
N PRO A 159 -9.67 -4.49 -5.98
CA PRO A 159 -8.37 -4.83 -6.57
C PRO A 159 -7.17 -4.52 -5.66
N ILE A 160 -6.11 -5.31 -5.82
CA ILE A 160 -4.81 -5.09 -5.17
C ILE A 160 -3.76 -4.95 -6.29
N ILE A 161 -3.05 -3.83 -6.32
CA ILE A 161 -1.92 -3.61 -7.23
C ILE A 161 -0.63 -3.89 -6.46
N VAL A 162 0.19 -4.81 -6.97
CA VAL A 162 1.51 -5.10 -6.41
C VAL A 162 2.57 -4.59 -7.37
N TYR A 163 3.36 -3.64 -6.90
CA TYR A 163 4.57 -3.18 -7.54
C TYR A 163 5.75 -3.93 -6.92
N GLY A 164 6.61 -4.54 -7.73
CA GLY A 164 7.71 -5.31 -7.16
C GLY A 164 8.84 -5.52 -8.13
N ILE A 165 10.02 -5.79 -7.59
CA ILE A 165 11.18 -6.14 -8.40
C ILE A 165 10.89 -7.42 -9.19
N LYS A 166 11.21 -7.44 -10.49
CA LYS A 166 11.01 -8.62 -11.35
C LYS A 166 12.03 -9.73 -11.04
N TYR A 167 13.24 -9.35 -10.60
CA TYR A 167 14.35 -10.25 -10.35
C TYR A 167 14.86 -10.08 -8.93
N VAL A 168 14.94 -11.17 -8.18
CA VAL A 168 15.61 -11.18 -6.88
C VAL A 168 17.11 -11.25 -7.14
N LYS A 169 17.87 -10.25 -6.69
CA LYS A 169 19.32 -10.18 -6.84
C LYS A 169 20.01 -10.66 -5.56
N SER A 170 21.18 -11.30 -5.70
CA SER A 170 22.07 -11.64 -4.59
C SER A 170 22.77 -10.38 -4.08
N PHE A 171 23.45 -10.47 -2.93
CA PHE A 171 24.30 -9.38 -2.42
C PHE A 171 25.45 -8.99 -3.38
N ARG A 172 25.76 -9.84 -4.36
CA ARG A 172 26.76 -9.58 -5.41
C ARG A 172 26.13 -9.03 -6.70
N GLY A 173 24.82 -8.82 -6.72
CA GLY A 173 24.06 -8.33 -7.89
C GLY A 173 23.65 -9.42 -8.87
N GLU A 174 23.84 -10.71 -8.57
CA GLU A 174 23.50 -11.82 -9.46
C GLU A 174 22.00 -12.16 -9.36
N THR A 175 21.33 -12.42 -10.49
CA THR A 175 19.92 -12.83 -10.48
C THR A 175 19.76 -14.22 -9.87
N LEU A 176 19.14 -14.29 -8.69
CA LEU A 176 18.82 -15.54 -7.96
C LEU A 176 17.53 -16.18 -8.45
N GLY A 177 16.56 -15.38 -8.89
CA GLY A 177 15.27 -15.89 -9.31
C GLY A 177 14.34 -14.80 -9.81
N PHE A 178 13.23 -15.23 -10.40
CA PHE A 178 12.18 -14.35 -10.87
C PHE A 178 11.11 -14.20 -9.79
N ALA A 179 10.84 -12.97 -9.37
CA ALA A 179 9.77 -12.66 -8.44
C ALA A 179 8.47 -12.50 -9.22
N ARG A 180 7.50 -13.37 -8.94
CA ARG A 180 6.24 -13.45 -9.70
C ARG A 180 5.12 -12.56 -9.15
N PHE A 181 5.39 -11.71 -8.16
CA PHE A 181 4.34 -11.00 -7.44
C PHE A 181 3.83 -9.73 -8.12
N GLN A 182 4.60 -9.09 -9.01
CA GLN A 182 4.17 -7.86 -9.68
C GLN A 182 2.93 -8.12 -10.54
N GLY A 183 1.86 -7.36 -10.31
CA GLY A 183 0.63 -7.49 -11.07
C GLY A 183 -0.59 -6.86 -10.40
N ILE A 184 -1.73 -6.99 -11.06
CA ILE A 184 -3.03 -6.46 -10.62
C ILE A 184 -3.94 -7.65 -10.30
N TYR A 185 -4.23 -7.84 -9.02
CA TYR A 185 -5.04 -8.93 -8.50
C TYR A 185 -6.48 -8.47 -8.39
N LEU A 186 -7.35 -9.04 -9.23
CA LEU A 186 -8.75 -8.69 -9.33
C LEU A 186 -9.63 -9.72 -8.59
N PRO A 187 -10.72 -9.30 -7.93
CA PRO A 187 -11.67 -10.21 -7.27
C PRO A 187 -12.61 -10.92 -8.26
N LEU A 188 -12.04 -11.65 -9.24
CA LEU A 188 -12.71 -12.22 -10.42
C LEU A 188 -13.80 -13.27 -10.13
N LEU A 189 -13.91 -13.77 -8.90
CA LEU A 189 -14.94 -14.72 -8.48
C LEU A 189 -16.20 -14.02 -7.97
N TRP A 190 -16.16 -12.70 -7.78
CA TRP A 190 -17.34 -11.91 -7.45
C TRP A 190 -18.03 -11.33 -8.68
N GLU A 191 -19.28 -10.90 -8.52
CA GLU A 191 -19.89 -9.99 -9.48
C GLU A 191 -19.25 -8.61 -9.37
N LYS A 192 -19.01 -7.94 -10.49
CA LYS A 192 -18.34 -6.63 -10.54
C LYS A 192 -19.06 -5.57 -9.70
N SER A 193 -20.39 -5.56 -9.72
CA SER A 193 -21.23 -4.65 -8.93
C SER A 193 -21.09 -4.85 -7.43
N PHE A 194 -20.58 -6.00 -6.99
CA PHE A 194 -20.32 -6.29 -5.59
C PHE A 194 -18.95 -5.77 -5.12
N CYS A 195 -18.08 -5.34 -6.03
CA CYS A 195 -16.72 -4.93 -5.73
C CYS A 195 -16.51 -3.42 -5.87
N TRP A 196 -15.64 -2.89 -5.01
CA TRP A 196 -15.14 -1.53 -5.12
C TRP A 196 -14.07 -1.47 -6.20
N LYS A 197 -14.12 -0.41 -7.02
CA LYS A 197 -13.16 -0.19 -8.10
C LYS A 197 -11.87 0.48 -7.64
N SER A 198 -11.87 1.13 -6.49
CA SER A 198 -10.66 1.74 -5.95
C SER A 198 -9.69 0.63 -5.49
N PRO A 199 -8.43 0.59 -5.95
CA PRO A 199 -7.46 -0.41 -5.52
C PRO A 199 -6.70 -0.02 -4.23
N ILE A 200 -6.04 -0.98 -3.59
CA ILE A 200 -4.89 -0.73 -2.70
C ILE A 200 -3.57 -1.05 -3.41
N ALA A 201 -2.47 -0.45 -2.97
CA ALA A 201 -1.15 -0.67 -3.53
C ALA A 201 -0.21 -1.31 -2.50
N LEU A 202 0.55 -2.31 -2.93
CA LEU A 202 1.57 -2.99 -2.15
C LEU A 202 2.89 -3.01 -2.91
N ALA A 203 3.98 -3.01 -2.16
CA ALA A 203 5.33 -3.26 -2.63
C ALA A 203 5.73 -4.72 -2.39
N TYR A 204 6.57 -5.28 -3.25
CA TYR A 204 7.27 -6.53 -3.01
C TYR A 204 8.77 -6.42 -3.32
N THR A 205 9.60 -6.62 -2.31
CA THR A 205 11.07 -6.62 -2.40
C THR A 205 11.64 -7.75 -1.56
N ARG A 206 12.58 -8.53 -2.11
CA ARG A 206 13.39 -9.52 -1.39
C ARG A 206 12.63 -10.48 -0.44
N GLY A 207 11.41 -10.88 -0.78
CA GLY A 207 10.60 -11.78 0.06
C GLY A 207 9.74 -11.07 1.11
N HIS A 208 9.61 -9.75 1.02
CA HIS A 208 8.87 -8.93 1.96
C HIS A 208 7.84 -8.05 1.24
N PHE A 209 6.67 -7.90 1.87
CA PHE A 209 5.61 -7.00 1.42
C PHE A 209 5.59 -5.74 2.28
N SER A 210 5.43 -4.60 1.64
CA SER A 210 5.20 -3.31 2.31
C SER A 210 3.95 -2.65 1.75
N SER A 211 3.24 -1.88 2.58
CA SER A 211 2.13 -1.06 2.10
C SER A 211 2.65 0.14 1.31
N LEU A 212 2.03 0.46 0.17
CA LEU A 212 2.32 1.69 -0.58
C LEU A 212 1.15 2.65 -0.44
N VAL A 213 1.36 3.73 0.27
CA VAL A 213 0.32 4.73 0.57
C VAL A 213 0.67 6.08 -0.02
N THR A 214 -0.34 6.90 -0.28
CA THR A 214 -0.13 8.30 -0.68
C THR A 214 -0.26 9.23 0.52
N MET A 215 0.18 10.47 0.36
CA MET A 215 -0.13 11.53 1.31
C MET A 215 -1.45 12.19 0.91
N GLU A 216 -2.28 12.52 1.90
CA GLU A 216 -3.45 13.36 1.68
C GLU A 216 -3.03 14.69 1.03
N MET A 217 -3.83 15.18 0.10
CA MET A 217 -3.59 16.49 -0.50
C MET A 217 -4.26 17.58 0.33
N VAL A 218 -3.54 18.68 0.55
CA VAL A 218 -4.11 19.90 1.11
C VAL A 218 -5.12 20.44 0.09
N LYS A 219 -6.41 20.47 0.45
CA LYS A 219 -7.42 21.16 -0.34
C LYS A 219 -7.07 22.65 -0.32
N ASP A 220 -6.61 23.18 -1.45
CA ASP A 220 -6.46 24.62 -1.60
C ASP A 220 -7.87 25.23 -1.59
N ASP A 221 -8.22 25.98 -0.53
CA ASP A 221 -9.42 26.85 -0.45
C ASP A 221 -9.36 28.03 -1.45
N LEU A 222 -8.69 27.86 -2.60
CA LEU A 222 -8.34 28.89 -3.58
C LEU A 222 -9.14 28.81 -4.88
N ILE A 223 -10.41 28.38 -4.82
CA ILE A 223 -11.39 28.74 -5.85
C ILE A 223 -12.51 29.54 -5.17
N GLY A 224 -12.40 30.86 -5.36
CA GLY A 224 -13.20 31.86 -4.67
C GLY A 224 -14.71 31.75 -4.88
N ALA A 225 -15.41 32.31 -3.91
CA ALA A 225 -16.74 32.91 -3.96
C ALA A 225 -17.61 32.55 -5.19
N GLY A 226 -18.57 31.66 -4.97
CA GLY A 226 -19.87 31.71 -5.65
C GLY A 226 -20.00 30.85 -6.89
N ALA A 227 -20.30 29.57 -6.69
CA ALA A 227 -21.33 28.85 -7.42
C ALA A 227 -21.65 27.57 -6.64
N ASN A 228 -22.90 27.44 -6.17
CA ASN A 228 -23.44 26.14 -5.78
C ASN A 228 -23.37 25.21 -6.99
N VAL A 229 -22.44 24.28 -6.97
CA VAL A 229 -22.53 23.05 -7.76
C VAL A 229 -22.57 21.94 -6.73
N ASP A 230 -23.78 21.47 -6.46
CA ASP A 230 -24.01 20.22 -5.73
C ASP A 230 -23.31 19.11 -6.51
N ASN A 231 -22.14 18.67 -6.07
CA ASN A 231 -21.53 17.41 -6.51
C ASN A 231 -20.81 16.76 -5.33
N ASN A 232 -20.89 15.44 -5.25
CA ASN A 232 -20.16 14.54 -4.36
C ASN A 232 -18.61 14.60 -4.53
N ASP A 233 -18.04 15.70 -5.00
CA ASP A 233 -16.64 15.89 -5.43
C ASP A 233 -15.66 16.14 -4.26
N ASP A 234 -15.92 15.56 -3.08
CA ASP A 234 -15.18 15.88 -1.84
C ASP A 234 -14.07 14.85 -1.50
N GLU A 235 -13.87 13.84 -2.34
CA GLU A 235 -12.91 12.75 -2.14
C GLU A 235 -11.57 13.05 -2.84
N SER A 236 -10.47 12.94 -2.10
CA SER A 236 -9.13 13.06 -2.68
C SER A 236 -8.82 11.82 -3.52
N VAL A 237 -8.11 11.98 -4.64
CA VAL A 237 -7.80 10.88 -5.56
C VAL A 237 -6.30 10.75 -5.77
N ALA A 238 -5.80 9.53 -5.68
CA ALA A 238 -4.45 9.14 -6.07
C ALA A 238 -4.47 8.40 -7.41
N TYR A 239 -3.42 8.59 -8.21
CA TYR A 239 -3.27 8.02 -9.54
C TYR A 239 -2.19 6.93 -9.53
N LEU A 240 -2.61 5.66 -9.62
CA LEU A 240 -1.73 4.51 -9.51
C LEU A 240 -1.45 3.93 -10.91
N PRO A 241 -0.18 3.91 -11.39
CA PRO A 241 0.14 3.34 -12.69
C PRO A 241 -0.29 1.88 -12.79
N VAL A 242 -1.00 1.52 -13.86
CA VAL A 242 -1.29 0.12 -14.22
C VAL A 242 -0.33 -0.39 -15.29
N VAL A 243 0.71 0.40 -15.58
CA VAL A 243 1.80 0.12 -16.51
C VAL A 243 3.14 0.29 -15.79
N ASP A 244 4.20 -0.36 -16.28
CA ASP A 244 5.57 -0.07 -15.85
C ASP A 244 6.14 1.21 -16.50
N TYR A 245 7.38 1.57 -16.16
CA TYR A 245 8.03 2.79 -16.65
C TYR A 245 8.21 2.82 -18.18
N GLU A 246 8.12 1.66 -18.85
CA GLU A 246 8.19 1.53 -20.32
C GLU A 246 6.79 1.63 -20.98
N GLY A 247 5.74 1.79 -20.18
CA GLY A 247 4.35 1.83 -20.64
C GLY A 247 3.76 0.43 -20.89
N LYS A 248 4.44 -0.65 -20.48
CA LYS A 248 3.90 -2.00 -20.61
C LYS A 248 2.91 -2.27 -19.49
N LEU A 249 1.72 -2.77 -19.84
CA LEU A 249 0.69 -3.15 -18.89
C LEU A 249 1.22 -4.15 -17.84
N LEU A 250 0.89 -3.91 -16.57
CA LEU A 250 1.20 -4.84 -15.50
C LEU A 250 0.44 -6.16 -15.70
N PRO A 251 1.03 -7.33 -15.33
CA PRO A 251 0.34 -8.61 -15.44
C PRO A 251 -0.97 -8.62 -14.66
N VAL A 252 -1.97 -9.37 -15.15
CA VAL A 252 -3.21 -9.64 -14.43
C VAL A 252 -3.25 -11.14 -14.11
N PRO A 253 -2.81 -11.56 -12.90
CA PRO A 253 -2.77 -12.98 -12.54
C PRO A 253 -4.17 -13.61 -12.49
N PHE A 254 -4.23 -14.94 -12.64
CA PHE A 254 -5.44 -15.76 -12.52
C PHE A 254 -6.56 -15.51 -13.55
N LEU A 255 -6.23 -14.86 -14.67
CA LEU A 255 -7.11 -14.85 -15.85
C LEU A 255 -7.26 -16.27 -16.42
N LYS A 256 -8.47 -16.58 -16.89
CA LYS A 256 -8.74 -17.77 -17.72
C LYS A 256 -8.04 -17.64 -19.07
N GLN A 257 -7.80 -18.76 -19.73
CA GLN A 257 -7.30 -18.82 -21.10
C GLN A 257 -8.17 -18.00 -22.07
N SER A 258 -9.49 -17.97 -21.85
CA SER A 258 -10.44 -17.17 -22.65
C SER A 258 -10.39 -15.66 -22.36
N GLU A 259 -9.76 -15.25 -21.26
CA GLU A 259 -9.61 -13.86 -20.82
C GLU A 259 -8.26 -13.27 -21.24
N ILE A 260 -7.25 -14.11 -21.53
CA ILE A 260 -5.94 -13.69 -22.05
C ILE A 260 -6.09 -12.91 -23.35
N GLY A 261 -5.37 -11.79 -23.47
CA GLY A 261 -5.45 -10.84 -24.59
C GLY A 261 -6.58 -9.81 -24.47
N ARG A 262 -7.36 -9.84 -23.39
CA ARG A 262 -8.42 -8.85 -23.07
C ARG A 262 -8.13 -8.07 -21.79
N GLU A 263 -6.87 -8.03 -21.36
CA GLU A 263 -6.44 -7.49 -20.07
C GLU A 263 -6.90 -6.03 -19.90
N GLU A 264 -6.69 -5.16 -20.89
CA GLU A 264 -7.12 -3.76 -20.83
C GLU A 264 -8.63 -3.62 -20.63
N SER A 265 -9.42 -4.37 -21.40
CA SER A 265 -10.88 -4.36 -21.29
C SER A 265 -11.34 -4.85 -19.92
N ILE A 266 -10.71 -5.91 -19.39
CA ILE A 266 -11.02 -6.44 -18.06
C ILE A 266 -10.68 -5.39 -17.01
N LEU A 267 -9.50 -4.78 -17.08
CA LEU A 267 -9.09 -3.75 -16.12
C LEU A 267 -10.06 -2.55 -16.11
N HIS A 268 -10.57 -2.10 -17.26
CA HIS A 268 -11.59 -1.04 -17.33
C HIS A 268 -12.94 -1.42 -16.69
N GLU A 269 -13.24 -2.70 -16.57
CA GLU A 269 -14.46 -3.19 -15.92
C GLU A 269 -14.31 -3.24 -14.39
N TRP A 270 -13.10 -3.49 -13.89
CA TRP A 270 -12.81 -3.72 -12.47
C TRP A 270 -12.17 -2.54 -11.75
N LEU A 271 -11.59 -1.58 -12.48
CA LEU A 271 -10.95 -0.38 -11.97
C LEU A 271 -11.55 0.85 -12.68
N ASP A 272 -11.46 2.01 -12.03
CA ASP A 272 -11.66 3.27 -12.73
C ASP A 272 -10.31 3.71 -13.30
N ILE A 273 -10.18 3.62 -14.62
CA ILE A 273 -8.93 3.86 -15.34
C ILE A 273 -9.04 5.12 -16.18
N CYS A 274 -7.99 5.94 -16.15
CA CYS A 274 -7.84 7.07 -17.04
C CYS A 274 -6.41 7.13 -17.61
N VAL A 275 -6.24 8.00 -18.61
CA VAL A 275 -4.93 8.30 -19.20
C VAL A 275 -4.56 9.73 -18.83
N THR A 276 -3.38 9.92 -18.25
CA THR A 276 -2.89 11.24 -17.85
C THR A 276 -2.49 12.09 -19.06
N LYS A 277 -2.14 13.36 -18.82
CA LYS A 277 -1.69 14.26 -19.90
C LYS A 277 -0.37 13.80 -20.52
N ALA A 278 0.50 13.14 -19.76
CA ALA A 278 1.73 12.53 -20.28
C ALA A 278 1.49 11.16 -20.94
N GLY A 279 0.25 10.67 -21.01
CA GLY A 279 -0.09 9.40 -21.66
C GLY A 279 0.07 8.17 -20.77
N HIS A 280 0.17 8.33 -19.45
CA HIS A 280 0.25 7.19 -18.53
C HIS A 280 -1.14 6.63 -18.23
N THR A 281 -1.32 5.32 -18.40
CA THR A 281 -2.54 4.62 -17.98
C THR A 281 -2.49 4.37 -16.47
N VAL A 282 -3.47 4.89 -15.74
CA VAL A 282 -3.52 4.86 -14.28
C VAL A 282 -4.89 4.43 -13.78
N ALA A 283 -4.92 3.71 -12.66
CA ALA A 283 -6.12 3.45 -11.87
C ALA A 283 -6.31 4.53 -10.81
N LEU A 284 -7.57 4.93 -10.59
CA LEU A 284 -7.94 5.90 -9.57
C LEU A 284 -8.10 5.21 -8.21
N GLN A 285 -7.33 5.65 -7.22
CA GLN A 285 -7.52 5.30 -5.83
C GLN A 285 -8.24 6.43 -5.11
N ILE A 286 -9.44 6.15 -4.60
CA ILE A 286 -10.27 7.08 -3.87
C ILE A 286 -9.83 7.07 -2.40
N LEU A 287 -9.40 8.23 -1.91
CA LEU A 287 -9.10 8.48 -0.50
C LEU A 287 -10.38 9.05 0.13
N GLY A 288 -11.29 8.13 0.48
CA GLY A 288 -12.59 8.45 1.06
C GLY A 288 -12.50 8.90 2.52
N GLN A 289 -13.64 9.10 3.17
CA GLN A 289 -13.68 9.50 4.58
C GLN A 289 -13.03 8.44 5.49
N CYS A 290 -12.00 8.85 6.20
CA CYS A 290 -11.32 8.01 7.19
C CYS A 290 -12.27 7.71 8.37
N PRO A 291 -12.47 6.42 8.74
CA PRO A 291 -13.27 6.06 9.91
C PRO A 291 -12.78 6.79 11.18
N LEU A 292 -13.71 7.20 12.05
CA LEU A 292 -13.38 8.03 13.22
C LEU A 292 -12.29 7.42 14.11
N VAL A 293 -12.31 6.09 14.27
CA VAL A 293 -11.30 5.37 15.07
C VAL A 293 -9.91 5.47 14.45
N VAL A 294 -9.80 5.35 13.12
CA VAL A 294 -8.53 5.51 12.40
C VAL A 294 -8.07 6.97 12.49
N LYS A 295 -8.99 7.93 12.33
CA LYS A 295 -8.69 9.37 12.48
C LYS A 295 -8.15 9.70 13.87
N GLN A 296 -8.76 9.15 14.93
CA GLN A 296 -8.30 9.33 16.30
C GLN A 296 -6.90 8.75 16.51
N MET A 297 -6.66 7.52 16.03
CA MET A 297 -5.35 6.88 16.10
C MET A 297 -4.27 7.71 15.40
N VAL A 298 -4.55 8.22 14.21
CA VAL A 298 -3.62 9.06 13.44
C VAL A 298 -3.36 10.41 14.14
N GLU A 299 -4.37 11.01 14.76
CA GLU A 299 -4.21 12.27 15.49
C GLU A 299 -3.36 12.09 16.76
N GLU A 300 -3.59 11.02 17.52
CA GLU A 300 -2.77 10.67 18.69
C GLU A 300 -1.30 10.41 18.29
N TRP A 301 -1.09 9.75 17.15
CA TRP A 301 0.24 9.55 16.58
C TRP A 301 0.90 10.87 16.14
N LEU A 302 0.17 11.78 15.50
CA LEU A 302 0.70 13.11 15.13
C LEU A 302 1.01 13.97 16.36
N ASP A 303 0.16 13.92 17.39
CA ASP A 303 0.37 14.65 18.63
C ASP A 303 1.68 14.25 19.29
N HIS A 304 2.07 12.98 19.25
CA HIS A 304 3.39 12.54 19.72
C HIS A 304 4.53 13.38 19.10
N TYR A 305 4.55 13.54 17.77
CA TYR A 305 5.58 14.34 17.09
C TYR A 305 5.45 15.84 17.34
N ARG A 306 4.23 16.37 17.52
CA ARG A 306 4.04 17.76 17.94
C ARG A 306 4.65 18.02 19.32
N HIS A 307 4.56 17.06 20.24
CA HIS A 307 5.23 17.16 21.55
C HIS A 307 6.76 17.11 21.42
N ILE A 308 7.33 16.26 20.54
CA ILE A 308 8.77 16.24 20.25
C ILE A 308 9.24 17.60 19.69
N SER A 309 8.46 18.20 18.79
CA SER A 309 8.74 19.55 18.25
C SER A 309 8.93 20.60 19.35
N HIS A 310 8.09 20.58 20.38
CA HIS A 310 8.18 21.51 21.51
C HIS A 310 9.42 21.31 22.40
N GLN A 311 10.04 20.13 22.37
CA GLN A 311 11.27 19.84 23.11
C GLN A 311 12.53 20.21 22.31
N ILE A 312 12.50 20.07 20.98
CA ILE A 312 13.63 20.37 20.09
C ILE A 312 13.78 21.88 19.84
N ILE A 313 12.68 22.62 19.78
CA ILE A 313 12.67 24.07 19.56
C ILE A 313 12.36 24.77 20.90
N PRO A 314 13.38 25.22 21.67
CA PRO A 314 13.10 26.04 22.84
C PRO A 314 12.41 27.33 22.40
N GLN A 315 11.26 27.65 23.02
CA GLN A 315 10.58 28.91 22.76
C GLN A 315 11.53 30.08 23.05
N PRO A 316 11.61 31.11 22.17
CA PRO A 316 12.29 32.36 22.51
C PRO A 316 11.41 33.13 23.50
N GLY A 317 11.48 32.76 24.78
CA GLY A 317 10.52 33.29 25.76
C GLY A 317 10.64 32.74 27.17
N SER A 318 11.86 32.58 27.70
CA SER A 318 12.08 32.53 29.15
C SER A 318 13.19 33.52 29.49
N LEU A 319 12.83 34.81 29.47
CA LEU A 319 13.58 35.83 30.19
C LEU A 319 13.64 35.39 31.65
N SER A 320 14.81 34.94 32.09
CA SER A 320 15.12 34.72 33.49
C SER A 320 14.90 36.04 34.24
N SER A 321 13.86 36.08 35.05
CA SER A 321 13.59 37.15 35.98
C SER A 321 14.73 37.24 37.01
N GLN A 322 15.56 38.27 36.85
CA GLN A 322 16.15 39.10 37.89
C GLN A 322 16.65 38.43 39.18
N THR A 323 17.97 38.40 39.33
CA THR A 323 18.62 38.72 40.61
C THR A 323 19.74 39.73 40.34
N PHE A 324 19.38 41.02 40.31
CA PHE A 324 20.35 42.08 40.55
C PHE A 324 20.64 42.10 42.05
N SER A 325 21.79 41.58 42.46
CA SER A 325 22.30 41.77 43.82
C SER A 325 22.77 43.22 43.93
N SER A 326 22.04 44.02 44.70
CA SER A 326 22.42 45.37 45.10
C SER A 326 23.25 45.25 46.36
N ASP A 327 24.58 45.25 46.25
CA ASP A 327 25.46 45.42 47.40
C ASP A 327 25.38 46.88 47.87
N GLY A 328 24.56 47.10 48.90
CA GLY A 328 24.52 48.34 49.65
C GLY A 328 25.68 48.40 50.63
N GLU A 329 26.54 49.40 50.42
CA GLU A 329 27.49 49.89 51.42
C GLU A 329 26.74 50.25 52.72
N SER A 330 27.28 49.81 53.86
CA SER A 330 26.98 50.41 55.15
C SER A 330 28.27 50.54 55.95
N ASP A 331 28.76 51.78 56.02
CA ASP A 331 29.74 52.29 56.98
C ASP A 331 29.21 52.27 58.43
N GLN A 332 30.17 52.37 59.36
CA GLN A 332 30.13 52.59 60.84
C GLN A 332 30.49 51.32 61.64
N GLU A 333 31.52 51.32 62.51
CA GLU A 333 32.19 52.37 63.31
C GLU A 333 33.72 52.34 63.24
#